data_AF-A0A951Z1J4-F1
#
_entry.id   AF-A0A951Z1J4-F1
#
_cell.length_a   1.000
_cell.length_b   1.000
_cell.length_c   1.000
_cell.angle_alpha   90.00
_cell.angle_beta   90.00
_cell.angle_gamma   90.00
#
_symmetry.space_group_name_H-M   'P 1'
#
loop_
_entity.id
_entity.type
_entity.pdbx_description
1 polymer ?
#
loop_
_entity_poly.entity_id
_entity_poly.type
_entity_poly.pdbx_seq_one_letter_code
_entity_poly.pdbx_strand_id
1 'polypeptide(L)'
;MPAVTAILTDIEGTTSSIDFVKHVLFPYARERLPAFIETHGDTTEVQHWLQRAAEEAGQIALPRQELIELLLEWIDADRKSTALMALQGMIWLDGYAAGDFRAHGYPE
;
A
#
# COMPACT_ATOMS: atom_id res chain seq x y z
N MET A 1 -11.71 -19.20 37.93
CA MET A 1 -11.21 -19.01 36.56
C MET A 1 -10.49 -17.67 36.54
N PRO A 2 -9.24 -17.56 36.06
CA PRO A 2 -8.57 -16.26 36.02
C PRO A 2 -9.31 -15.35 35.04
N ALA A 3 -9.46 -14.07 35.38
CA ALA A 3 -10.08 -13.09 34.51
C ALA A 3 -9.18 -12.85 33.29
N VAL A 4 -9.76 -12.80 32.09
CA VAL A 4 -9.03 -12.40 30.87
C VAL A 4 -8.59 -10.95 31.03
N THR A 5 -7.28 -10.69 30.91
CA THR A 5 -6.68 -9.35 31.07
C THR A 5 -6.24 -8.70 29.76
N ALA A 6 -6.18 -9.46 28.67
CA ALA A 6 -5.85 -8.95 27.35
C ALA A 6 -6.51 -9.79 26.25
N ILE A 7 -6.82 -9.14 25.12
CA ILE A 7 -7.24 -9.78 23.88
C ILE A 7 -6.22 -9.39 22.82
N LEU A 8 -5.62 -10.39 22.15
CA LEU A 8 -4.80 -10.21 20.96
C LEU A 8 -5.63 -10.61 19.74
N THR A 9 -5.77 -9.70 18.78
CA THR A 9 -6.53 -9.95 17.55
C THR A 9 -5.63 -9.82 16.33
N ASP A 10 -5.84 -10.72 15.38
CA ASP A 10 -5.26 -10.63 14.04
C ASP A 10 -6.13 -9.72 13.15
N ILE A 11 -5.59 -9.26 12.02
CA ILE A 11 -6.30 -8.39 11.07
C ILE A 11 -6.95 -9.24 9.98
N GLU A 12 -6.16 -9.95 9.19
CA GLU A 12 -6.63 -10.71 8.03
C GLU A 12 -7.47 -11.92 8.46
N GLY A 13 -8.75 -11.94 8.09
CA GLY A 13 -9.65 -13.05 8.38
C GLY A 13 -10.14 -13.11 9.84
N THR A 14 -9.77 -12.12 10.67
CA THR A 14 -10.19 -12.05 12.08
C THR A 14 -10.94 -10.74 12.39
N THR A 15 -10.40 -9.57 12.04
CA THR A 15 -11.07 -8.27 12.25
C THR A 15 -11.40 -7.53 10.94
N SER A 16 -10.83 -7.97 9.82
CA SER A 16 -11.17 -7.50 8.47
C SER A 16 -11.14 -8.66 7.50
N SER A 17 -12.03 -8.68 6.51
CA SER A 17 -12.03 -9.76 5.52
C SER A 17 -10.75 -9.71 4.69
N ILE A 18 -10.09 -10.87 4.50
CA ILE A 18 -9.03 -11.07 3.49
C ILE A 18 -9.51 -10.60 2.11
N ASP A 19 -10.82 -10.72 1.84
CA ASP A 19 -11.42 -10.23 0.60
C ASP A 19 -11.31 -8.71 0.47
N PHE A 20 -11.39 -7.94 1.55
CA PHE A 20 -11.27 -6.48 1.48
C PHE A 20 -9.86 -6.05 1.08
N VAL A 21 -8.83 -6.70 1.64
CA VAL A 21 -7.43 -6.42 1.27
C VAL A 21 -7.21 -6.76 -0.21
N LYS A 22 -7.60 -7.96 -0.63
CA LYS A 22 -7.35 -8.46 -1.99
C LYS A 22 -8.22 -7.81 -3.06
N HIS A 23 -9.47 -7.48 -2.76
CA HIS A 23 -10.45 -6.99 -3.74
C HIS A 23 -10.74 -5.50 -3.65
N VAL A 24 -10.25 -4.79 -2.61
CA VAL A 24 -10.41 -3.33 -2.50
C VAL A 24 -9.07 -2.64 -2.44
N LEU A 25 -8.25 -2.90 -1.40
CA LEU A 25 -7.03 -2.13 -1.16
C LEU A 25 -5.98 -2.30 -2.27
N PHE A 26 -5.74 -3.54 -2.72
CA PHE A 26 -4.76 -3.83 -3.76
C PHE A 26 -5.17 -3.25 -5.13
N PRO A 27 -6.40 -3.49 -5.63
CA PRO A 27 -6.88 -2.85 -6.85
C PRO A 27 -6.87 -1.31 -6.78
N TYR A 28 -7.29 -0.75 -5.65
CA TYR A 28 -7.28 0.70 -5.45
C TYR A 28 -5.87 1.29 -5.52
N ALA A 29 -4.91 0.69 -4.81
CA ALA A 29 -3.52 1.15 -4.85
C ALA A 29 -2.95 1.06 -6.26
N ARG A 30 -3.19 -0.07 -6.96
CA ARG A 30 -2.75 -0.26 -8.34
C ARG A 30 -3.27 0.83 -9.27
N GLU A 31 -4.56 1.12 -9.22
CA GLU A 31 -5.21 2.11 -10.08
C GLU A 31 -4.67 3.52 -9.83
N ARG A 32 -4.46 3.89 -8.57
CA ARG A 32 -4.07 5.25 -8.17
C ARG A 32 -2.56 5.51 -8.23
N LEU A 33 -1.73 4.48 -8.20
CA LEU A 33 -0.27 4.59 -8.13
C LEU A 33 0.34 5.55 -9.17
N PRO A 34 0.01 5.49 -10.48
CA PRO A 34 0.63 6.38 -11.46
C PRO A 34 0.34 7.85 -11.18
N ALA A 35 -0.94 8.19 -10.98
CA ALA A 35 -1.37 9.56 -10.71
C ALA A 35 -0.81 10.09 -9.37
N PHE A 36 -0.73 9.22 -8.35
CA PHE A 36 -0.13 9.56 -7.07
C PHE A 36 1.35 9.93 -7.22
N ILE A 37 2.13 9.13 -7.96
CA ILE A 37 3.54 9.41 -8.22
C ILE A 37 3.72 10.68 -9.05
N GLU A 38 2.88 10.93 -10.06
CA GLU A 38 2.99 12.17 -10.83
C GLU A 38 2.67 13.41 -10.00
N THR A 39 1.75 13.30 -9.05
CA THR A 39 1.32 14.43 -8.21
C THR A 39 2.28 14.68 -7.05
N HIS A 40 2.76 13.62 -6.39
CA HIS A 40 3.51 13.70 -5.14
C HIS A 40 4.99 13.33 -5.29
N GLY A 41 5.44 12.94 -6.48
CA GLY A 41 6.78 12.41 -6.74
C GLY A 41 7.94 13.36 -6.42
N ASP A 42 7.66 14.66 -6.25
CA ASP A 42 8.66 15.67 -5.87
C ASP A 42 8.67 16.00 -4.37
N THR A 43 7.80 15.36 -3.58
CA THR A 43 7.83 15.44 -2.13
C THR A 43 8.99 14.58 -1.58
N THR A 44 9.64 15.06 -0.52
CA THR A 44 10.79 14.37 0.09
C THR A 44 10.47 12.92 0.48
N GLU A 45 9.27 12.67 0.99
CA GLU A 45 8.85 11.34 1.43
C GLU A 45 8.65 10.38 0.25
N VAL A 46 7.97 10.81 -0.81
CA VAL A 46 7.78 9.97 -2.00
C VAL A 46 9.10 9.76 -2.73
N GLN A 47 9.96 10.80 -2.86
CA GLN A 47 11.30 10.64 -3.44
C GLN A 47 12.14 9.62 -2.68
N HIS A 48 12.07 9.61 -1.35
CA HIS A 48 12.74 8.60 -0.53
C HIS A 48 12.32 7.18 -0.93
N TRP A 49 11.01 6.92 -1.02
CA TRP A 49 10.51 5.58 -1.35
C TRP A 49 10.76 5.19 -2.82
N LEU A 50 10.68 6.13 -3.75
CA LEU A 50 11.05 5.90 -5.15
C LEU A 50 12.53 5.53 -5.30
N GLN A 51 13.42 6.20 -4.57
CA GLN A 51 14.84 5.85 -4.55
C GLN A 51 15.08 4.46 -3.95
N ARG A 52 14.40 4.13 -2.86
CA ARG A 52 14.46 2.79 -2.25
C ARG A 52 13.93 1.71 -3.20
N ALA A 53 12.91 1.99 -4.00
CA ALA A 53 12.41 1.07 -5.02
C ALA A 53 13.45 0.84 -6.14
N ALA A 54 14.13 1.88 -6.61
CA ALA A 54 15.24 1.73 -7.56
C ALA A 54 16.36 0.84 -6.98
N GLU A 55 16.76 1.08 -5.73
CA GLU A 55 17.80 0.29 -5.05
C GLU A 55 17.40 -1.18 -4.87
N GLU A 56 16.13 -1.45 -4.51
CA GLU A 56 15.58 -2.81 -4.44
C GLU A 56 15.50 -3.51 -5.81
N ALA A 57 15.50 -2.75 -6.91
CA ALA A 57 15.64 -3.27 -8.28
C ALA A 57 17.10 -3.42 -8.73
N GLY A 58 18.08 -3.08 -7.88
CA GLY A 58 19.50 -3.10 -8.22
C GLY A 58 19.93 -1.93 -9.12
N GLN A 59 19.15 -0.86 -9.15
CA GLN A 59 19.39 0.34 -9.96
C GLN A 59 19.84 1.49 -9.05
N ILE A 60 20.69 2.37 -9.60
CA ILE A 60 21.14 3.58 -8.87
C ILE A 60 20.04 4.63 -8.88
N ALA A 61 19.39 4.80 -10.03
CA ALA A 61 18.24 5.66 -10.24
C ALA A 61 17.49 5.16 -11.48
N LEU A 62 16.19 5.40 -11.50
CA LEU A 62 15.33 5.13 -12.64
C LEU A 62 14.51 6.39 -12.93
N PRO A 63 14.18 6.68 -14.20
CA PRO A 63 13.24 7.75 -14.50
C PRO A 63 11.86 7.42 -13.92
N ARG A 64 11.08 8.46 -13.62
CA ARG A 64 9.76 8.35 -12.97
C ARG A 64 8.84 7.34 -13.65
N GLN A 65 8.78 7.36 -14.97
CA GLN A 65 7.94 6.45 -15.74
C GLN A 65 8.34 4.97 -15.56
N GLU A 66 9.64 4.67 -15.58
CA GLU A 66 10.15 3.31 -15.33
C GLU A 66 9.91 2.88 -13.88
N LEU A 67 9.96 3.81 -12.92
CA LEU A 67 9.57 3.52 -11.53
C LEU A 67 8.10 3.18 -11.40
N ILE A 68 7.21 3.90 -12.08
CA ILE A 68 5.77 3.60 -12.10
C ILE A 68 5.56 2.19 -12.67
N GLU A 69 6.16 1.88 -13.81
CA GLU A 69 6.05 0.57 -14.45
C GLU A 69 6.58 -0.55 -13.56
N LEU A 70 7.77 -0.38 -12.98
CA LEU A 70 8.37 -1.32 -12.03
C LEU A 70 7.46 -1.59 -10.83
N LEU A 71 6.89 -0.54 -10.23
CA LEU A 71 6.02 -0.68 -9.06
C LEU A 71 4.69 -1.34 -9.43
N LEU A 72 4.13 -1.06 -10.61
CA LEU A 72 2.95 -1.76 -11.13
C LEU A 72 3.22 -3.26 -11.34
N GLU A 73 4.38 -3.61 -11.90
CA GLU A 73 4.81 -5.01 -12.03
C GLU A 73 4.95 -5.69 -10.67
N TRP A 74 5.49 -4.98 -9.67
CA TRP A 74 5.63 -5.52 -8.33
C TRP A 74 4.29 -5.76 -7.63
N ILE A 75 3.31 -4.89 -7.86
CA ILE A 75 1.93 -5.11 -7.40
C ILE A 75 1.36 -6.38 -8.05
N ASP A 76 1.49 -6.52 -9.37
CA ASP A 76 0.97 -7.68 -10.10
C ASP A 76 1.64 -9.00 -9.68
N ALA A 77 2.92 -8.93 -9.32
CA ALA A 77 3.71 -10.07 -8.86
C ALA A 77 3.53 -10.39 -7.35
N ASP A 78 2.70 -9.64 -6.62
CA ASP A 78 2.61 -9.69 -5.15
C ASP A 78 3.99 -9.64 -4.46
N ARG A 79 4.89 -8.80 -5.00
CA ARG A 79 6.26 -8.69 -4.49
C ARG A 79 6.24 -8.05 -3.10
N LYS A 80 6.87 -8.72 -2.12
CA LYS A 80 7.08 -8.19 -0.77
C LYS A 80 8.22 -7.16 -0.74
N SER A 81 7.95 -5.95 -1.25
CA SER A 81 8.86 -4.80 -1.25
C SER A 81 8.47 -3.81 -0.16
N THR A 82 9.45 -3.36 0.64
CA THR A 82 9.22 -2.35 1.68
C THR A 82 8.83 -1.01 1.07
N ALA A 83 9.54 -0.59 0.00
CA ALA A 83 9.23 0.64 -0.71
C ALA A 83 7.83 0.63 -1.31
N LEU A 84 7.41 -0.49 -1.93
CA LEU A 84 6.07 -0.62 -2.46
C LEU A 84 5.00 -0.51 -1.38
N MET A 85 5.16 -1.25 -0.27
CA MET A 85 4.18 -1.23 0.83
C MET A 85 4.03 0.17 1.44
N ALA A 86 5.13 0.93 1.55
CA ALA A 86 5.08 2.30 2.03
C ALA A 86 4.25 3.20 1.10
N LEU A 87 4.51 3.15 -0.22
CA LEU A 87 3.77 3.92 -1.22
C LEU A 87 2.28 3.53 -1.26
N GLN A 88 1.97 2.23 -1.19
CA GLN A 88 0.59 1.75 -1.08
C GLN A 88 -0.10 2.30 0.18
N GLY A 89 0.60 2.33 1.32
CA GLY A 89 0.12 2.92 2.57
C GLY A 89 -0.24 4.39 2.44
N MET A 90 0.59 5.18 1.76
CA MET A 90 0.31 6.60 1.51
C MET A 90 -0.92 6.78 0.61
N ILE A 91 -1.05 5.98 -0.45
CA ILE A 91 -2.22 5.99 -1.34
C ILE A 91 -3.50 5.61 -0.58
N TRP A 92 -3.42 4.63 0.32
CA TRP A 92 -4.57 4.24 1.13
C TRP A 92 -4.97 5.31 2.13
N LEU A 93 -4.00 6.00 2.74
CA LEU A 93 -4.27 7.11 3.65
C LEU A 93 -5.05 8.22 2.94
N ASP A 94 -4.65 8.58 1.72
CA ASP A 94 -5.37 9.55 0.89
C ASP A 94 -6.79 9.06 0.56
N GLY A 95 -6.94 7.79 0.17
CA GLY A 95 -8.25 7.20 -0.11
C GLY A 95 -9.19 7.17 1.10
N TYR A 96 -8.67 6.87 2.29
CA TYR A 96 -9.44 6.94 3.54
C TYR A 96 -9.83 8.39 3.89
N ALA A 97 -8.91 9.35 3.73
CA ALA A 97 -9.18 10.75 4.00
C ALA A 97 -10.20 11.35 3.03
N ALA A 98 -10.19 10.92 1.76
CA ALA A 98 -11.16 11.30 0.74
C ALA A 98 -12.52 10.59 0.89
N GLY A 99 -12.57 9.48 1.63
CA GLY A 99 -13.77 8.66 1.79
C GLY A 99 -14.07 7.74 0.60
N ASP A 100 -13.09 7.46 -0.25
CA ASP A 100 -13.20 6.62 -1.45
C ASP A 100 -13.54 5.16 -1.10
N PHE A 101 -13.17 4.73 0.10
CA PHE A 101 -13.59 3.45 0.69
C PHE A 101 -13.61 3.57 2.22
N ARG A 102 -14.28 2.63 2.87
CA ARG A 102 -14.33 2.49 4.33
C ARG A 102 -13.85 1.11 4.71
N ALA A 103 -13.11 1.02 5.82
CA ALA A 103 -12.67 -0.26 6.34
C ALA A 103 -13.90 -1.14 6.61
N HIS A 104 -13.88 -2.37 6.11
CA HIS A 104 -14.96 -3.32 6.36
C HIS A 104 -14.89 -3.79 7.82
N GLY A 105 -15.82 -3.33 8.65
CA GLY A 105 -16.10 -3.93 9.96
C GLY A 105 -17.19 -4.98 9.81
N TYR A 106 -17.03 -6.16 10.40
CA TYR A 106 -18.14 -7.11 10.49
C TYR A 106 -19.29 -6.48 11.28
N PRO A 107 -20.55 -6.60 10.83
CA PRO A 107 -21.70 -6.23 11.65
C PRO A 107 -21.73 -7.11 12.91
N GLU A 108 -22.08 -6.51 14.05
CA GLU A 108 -22.24 -7.19 15.34
C GLU A 108 -23.34 -8.26 15.33
#